data_AF-A0A2M7CB59-F1
#
_entry.id   AF-A0A2M7CB59-F1
#
_cell.length_a   1.000
_cell.length_b   1.000
_cell.length_c   1.000
_cell.angle_alpha   90.00
_cell.angle_beta   90.00
_cell.angle_gamma   90.00
#
_symmetry.space_group_name_H-M   'P 1'
#
loop_
_entity.id
_entity.type
_entity.pdbx_description
1 polymer ?
#
loop_
_entity_poly.entity_id
_entity_poly.type
_entity_poly.pdbx_seq_one_letter_code
_entity_poly.pdbx_strand_id
1 'polypeptide(L)'
;MRKTIDVDKSNPPSPPFAKGGMWGFSGQKGVTLTELLVVLAIFSIVIAGVYGVYIAQVKHTAREYRVAESEMEMEIIKNFIERDIAMAGYGLADDYTPCTFSPRAFGATDNTGSNGSDTMTLMGTALGRLSRGAQGWTYITSSGVSPPTFKTWNDAREDVKNGDWVIYMEPSTKSLLTSGGCASSAAWLFTYPASPSTERGTLIYGLHTENANFPYYAVEYSLGGTPVDICAPPASGANAVLSLERAESKDTIPPPSGTRRPVLDCVRDLQVAFGVDANEDGTIDCWDNGGVLAATYDNKALKKRLKQARVYMLVQLGRRDPDKEVYPSGQTFIVGDTTLTECNGGTVGRSITLTDEQRRYRWRVVSLSIAPRNLR
;
A
#
# COMPACT_ATOMS: atom_id res chain seq x y z
N MET A 1 -29.67 44.67 8.11
CA MET A 1 -31.13 44.51 8.16
C MET A 1 -31.48 43.53 9.28
N ARG A 2 -31.81 44.05 10.47
CA ARG A 2 -32.34 43.30 11.61
C ARG A 2 -33.80 43.72 11.73
N LYS A 3 -34.72 42.76 11.61
CA LYS A 3 -36.16 43.03 11.73
C LYS A 3 -36.58 42.70 13.16
N THR A 4 -36.83 43.76 13.93
CA THR A 4 -37.59 43.74 15.19
C THR A 4 -39.04 43.40 14.89
N ILE A 5 -39.66 42.61 15.76
CA ILE A 5 -41.10 42.41 15.81
C ILE A 5 -41.53 42.71 17.24
N ASP A 6 -42.17 43.87 17.41
CA ASP A 6 -43.05 44.19 18.53
C ASP A 6 -44.41 43.55 18.28
N VAL A 7 -45.00 42.95 19.31
CA VAL A 7 -46.45 42.67 19.35
C VAL A 7 -46.97 43.08 20.72
N ASP A 8 -47.78 44.14 20.70
CA ASP A 8 -48.53 44.69 21.83
C ASP A 8 -49.86 43.93 22.05
N LYS A 9 -50.36 44.11 23.26
CA LYS A 9 -51.42 43.48 24.04
C LYS A 9 -52.79 43.36 23.35
N SER A 10 -53.46 42.24 23.62
CA SER A 10 -54.87 42.23 24.03
C SER A 10 -55.21 40.96 24.84
N ASN A 11 -55.51 41.16 26.13
CA ASN A 11 -55.99 40.10 27.03
C ASN A 11 -57.51 39.96 26.91
N PRO A 12 -58.06 38.73 26.77
CA PRO A 12 -59.46 38.47 27.11
C PRO A 12 -59.65 38.23 28.62
N PRO A 13 -60.88 38.44 29.15
CA PRO A 13 -61.13 38.59 30.59
C PRO A 13 -61.10 37.26 31.35
N SER A 14 -60.63 37.35 32.60
CA SER A 14 -60.58 36.28 33.59
C SER A 14 -61.98 35.82 34.04
N PRO A 15 -62.26 34.51 34.12
CA PRO A 15 -63.40 33.99 34.88
C PRO A 15 -63.12 34.00 36.39
N PRO A 16 -64.18 33.99 37.22
CA PRO A 16 -64.10 34.39 38.62
C PRO A 16 -63.47 33.32 39.52
N PHE A 17 -62.79 33.84 40.54
CA PHE A 17 -62.24 33.15 41.70
C PHE A 17 -63.09 31.97 42.20
N ALA A 18 -62.66 30.75 41.90
CA ALA A 18 -62.98 29.59 42.72
C ALA A 18 -62.02 29.55 43.91
N LYS A 19 -62.58 29.81 45.09
CA LYS A 19 -61.94 29.68 46.40
C LYS A 19 -61.33 28.29 46.58
N GLY A 20 -60.19 28.26 47.26
CA GLY A 20 -59.82 27.16 48.14
C GLY A 20 -58.69 26.29 47.62
N GLY A 21 -57.53 26.43 48.27
CA GLY A 21 -56.41 25.52 48.05
C GLY A 21 -55.05 26.19 48.23
N MET A 22 -54.91 26.96 49.31
CA MET A 22 -53.61 27.37 49.82
C MET A 22 -52.83 26.11 50.19
N TRP A 23 -52.09 25.54 49.25
CA TRP A 23 -51.02 24.60 49.55
C TRP A 23 -49.90 25.42 50.17
N GLY A 24 -50.07 25.69 51.46
CA GLY A 24 -49.00 26.17 52.30
C GLY A 24 -47.82 25.22 52.18
N PHE A 25 -46.64 25.77 51.90
CA PHE A 25 -45.39 25.13 52.24
C PHE A 25 -45.30 25.03 53.77
N SER A 26 -46.04 24.10 54.36
CA SER A 26 -46.02 23.84 55.80
C SER A 26 -45.12 22.64 56.08
N GLY A 27 -43.95 22.94 56.65
CA GLY A 27 -43.04 21.99 57.24
C GLY A 27 -41.69 21.93 56.54
N GLN A 28 -40.70 22.65 57.05
CA GLN A 28 -39.30 22.23 56.91
C GLN A 28 -39.17 20.88 57.61
N LYS A 29 -39.38 19.78 56.88
CA LYS A 29 -39.09 18.43 57.36
C LYS A 29 -37.59 18.21 57.23
N GLY A 30 -36.89 18.08 58.34
CA GLY A 30 -35.50 17.64 58.35
C GLY A 30 -35.39 16.26 57.71
N VAL A 31 -34.36 16.06 56.88
CA VAL A 31 -34.08 14.77 56.24
C VAL A 31 -33.75 13.75 57.33
N THR A 32 -34.41 12.60 57.33
CA THR A 32 -34.11 11.56 58.33
C THR A 32 -32.82 10.83 57.96
N LEU A 33 -32.00 10.45 58.95
CA LEU A 33 -30.75 9.73 58.73
C LEU A 33 -30.94 8.43 57.91
N THR A 34 -32.06 7.75 58.15
CA THR A 34 -32.46 6.51 57.46
C THR A 34 -32.78 6.73 55.98
N GLU A 35 -33.42 7.85 55.63
CA GLU A 35 -33.76 8.18 54.25
C GLU A 35 -32.49 8.49 53.44
N LEU A 36 -31.53 9.21 54.04
CA LEU A 36 -30.20 9.43 53.46
C LEU A 36 -29.43 8.13 53.22
N LEU A 37 -29.48 7.19 54.18
CA LEU A 37 -28.82 5.88 54.04
C LEU A 37 -29.42 5.04 52.91
N VAL A 38 -30.75 5.00 52.79
CA VAL A 38 -31.43 4.25 51.73
C VAL A 38 -31.12 4.85 50.35
N VAL A 39 -31.13 6.18 50.23
CA VAL A 39 -30.79 6.87 48.98
C VAL A 39 -29.34 6.59 48.58
N LEU A 40 -28.39 6.67 49.50
CA LEU A 40 -26.98 6.35 49.23
C LEU A 40 -26.79 4.89 48.82
N ALA A 41 -27.48 3.96 49.46
CA ALA A 41 -27.41 2.54 49.12
C ALA A 41 -27.93 2.29 47.69
N ILE A 42 -29.11 2.80 47.35
CA ILE A 42 -29.69 2.67 46.00
C ILE A 42 -28.79 3.34 44.96
N PHE A 43 -28.31 4.55 45.23
CA PHE A 43 -27.45 5.29 44.32
C PHE A 43 -26.13 4.57 44.04
N SER A 44 -25.54 3.93 45.06
CA SER A 44 -24.31 3.15 44.89
C SER A 44 -24.49 1.96 43.95
N ILE A 45 -25.61 1.25 44.04
CA ILE A 45 -25.95 0.12 43.17
C ILE A 45 -26.18 0.60 41.73
N VAL A 46 -26.91 1.71 41.56
CA VAL A 46 -27.18 2.30 40.25
C VAL A 46 -25.87 2.77 39.58
N ILE A 47 -24.99 3.47 40.31
CA ILE A 47 -23.69 3.89 39.78
C ILE A 47 -22.85 2.68 39.38
N ALA A 48 -22.82 1.61 40.19
CA ALA A 48 -22.08 0.41 39.84
C ALA A 48 -22.54 -0.20 38.51
N GLY A 49 -23.86 -0.26 38.27
CA GLY A 49 -24.43 -0.69 36.99
C GLY A 49 -24.04 0.21 35.82
N VAL A 50 -24.19 1.54 35.98
CA VAL A 50 -23.83 2.52 34.95
C VAL A 50 -22.33 2.46 34.63
N TYR A 51 -21.48 2.33 35.65
CA TYR A 51 -20.04 2.23 35.49
C TYR A 51 -19.62 0.95 34.76
N GLY A 52 -20.30 -0.17 35.04
CA GLY A 52 -20.10 -1.42 34.30
C GLY A 52 -20.39 -1.28 32.80
N VAL A 53 -21.53 -0.65 32.45
CA VAL A 53 -21.89 -0.37 31.06
C VAL A 53 -20.89 0.59 30.41
N TYR A 54 -20.47 1.64 31.13
CA TYR A 54 -19.49 2.59 30.64
C TYR A 54 -18.14 1.93 30.31
N ILE A 55 -17.61 1.06 31.19
CA ILE A 55 -16.36 0.32 30.92
C ILE A 55 -16.51 -0.56 29.67
N ALA A 56 -17.62 -1.29 29.55
CA ALA A 56 -17.88 -2.13 28.39
C ALA A 56 -17.90 -1.29 27.09
N GLN A 57 -18.56 -0.14 27.12
CA GLN A 57 -18.63 0.80 26.00
C GLN A 57 -17.25 1.35 25.64
N VAL A 58 -16.43 1.75 26.61
CA VAL A 58 -15.08 2.26 26.39
C VAL A 58 -14.18 1.19 25.77
N LYS A 59 -14.23 -0.05 26.26
CA LYS A 59 -13.46 -1.17 25.69
C LYS A 59 -13.87 -1.47 24.26
N HIS A 60 -15.17 -1.52 23.98
CA HIS A 60 -15.69 -1.73 22.63
C HIS A 60 -15.20 -0.62 21.70
N THR A 61 -15.38 0.63 22.11
CA THR A 61 -14.98 1.81 21.34
C THR A 61 -13.46 1.81 21.06
N ALA A 62 -12.63 1.52 22.06
CA ALA A 62 -11.19 1.41 21.89
C ALA A 62 -10.79 0.31 20.89
N ARG A 63 -11.48 -0.83 20.90
CA ARG A 63 -11.23 -1.92 19.94
C ARG A 63 -11.55 -1.49 18.51
N GLU A 64 -12.72 -0.89 18.31
CA GLU A 64 -13.15 -0.44 16.98
C GLU A 64 -12.21 0.65 16.43
N TYR A 65 -11.74 1.56 17.29
CA TYR A 65 -10.72 2.54 16.89
C TYR A 65 -9.43 1.88 16.39
N ARG A 66 -8.96 0.81 17.05
CA ARG A 66 -7.74 0.09 16.62
C ARG A 66 -7.92 -0.68 15.31
N VAL A 67 -9.11 -1.24 15.09
CA VAL A 67 -9.42 -1.90 13.81
C VAL A 67 -9.45 -0.85 12.69
N ALA A 68 -10.11 0.29 12.93
CA ALA A 68 -10.17 1.39 11.96
C ALA A 68 -8.77 1.96 11.64
N GLU A 69 -7.90 2.10 12.63
CA GLU A 69 -6.49 2.51 12.45
C GLU A 69 -5.76 1.56 11.48
N SER A 70 -5.83 0.23 11.72
CA SER A 70 -5.21 -0.76 10.83
C SER A 70 -5.81 -0.74 9.41
N GLU A 71 -7.10 -0.47 9.26
CA GLU A 71 -7.74 -0.36 7.94
C GLU A 71 -7.30 0.89 7.17
N MET A 72 -7.10 2.02 7.86
CA MET A 72 -6.57 3.24 7.24
C MET A 72 -5.13 3.04 6.76
N GLU A 73 -4.27 2.43 7.57
CA GLU A 73 -2.89 2.11 7.19
C GLU A 73 -2.86 1.19 5.96
N MET A 74 -3.68 0.14 5.98
CA MET A 74 -3.81 -0.79 4.87
C MET A 74 -4.19 -0.08 3.56
N GLU A 75 -5.13 0.86 3.59
CA GLU A 75 -5.56 1.60 2.39
C GLU A 75 -4.43 2.47 1.81
N ILE A 76 -3.59 3.07 2.65
CA ILE A 76 -2.40 3.80 2.20
C ILE A 76 -1.41 2.86 1.50
N ILE A 77 -1.23 1.65 2.05
CA ILE A 77 -0.27 0.68 1.54
C ILE A 77 -0.73 0.06 0.22
N LYS A 78 -2.04 -0.20 0.06
CA LYS A 78 -2.63 -0.60 -1.21
C LYS A 78 -2.25 0.39 -2.31
N ASN A 79 -2.45 1.69 -2.07
CA ASN A 79 -2.10 2.74 -3.03
C ASN A 79 -0.60 2.74 -3.39
N PHE A 80 0.30 2.42 -2.44
CA PHE A 80 1.72 2.29 -2.76
C PHE A 80 2.01 1.10 -3.67
N ILE A 81 1.47 -0.08 -3.38
CA ILE A 81 1.66 -1.28 -4.20
C ILE A 81 1.02 -1.08 -5.58
N GLU A 82 -0.19 -0.53 -5.63
CA GLU A 82 -0.89 -0.23 -6.89
C GLU A 82 -0.11 0.74 -7.77
N ARG A 83 0.43 1.81 -7.18
CA ARG A 83 1.27 2.76 -7.91
C ARG A 83 2.52 2.07 -8.46
N ASP A 84 3.24 1.31 -7.64
CA ASP A 84 4.48 0.66 -8.07
C ASP A 84 4.22 -0.37 -9.18
N ILE A 85 3.14 -1.16 -9.08
CA ILE A 85 2.70 -2.08 -10.14
C ILE A 85 2.27 -1.31 -11.39
N ALA A 86 1.53 -0.22 -11.26
CA ALA A 86 1.11 0.58 -12.41
C ALA A 86 2.31 1.24 -13.12
N MET A 87 3.34 1.66 -12.37
CA MET A 87 4.56 2.31 -12.87
C MET A 87 5.66 1.35 -13.28
N ALA A 88 5.55 0.07 -12.94
CA ALA A 88 6.48 -0.95 -13.41
C ALA A 88 6.54 -0.95 -14.95
N GLY A 89 7.75 -1.09 -15.49
CA GLY A 89 8.05 -0.95 -16.91
C GLY A 89 8.24 0.48 -17.41
N TYR A 90 7.90 1.52 -16.62
CA TYR A 90 8.09 2.91 -17.04
C TYR A 90 9.57 3.22 -17.25
N GLY A 91 9.88 3.82 -18.40
CA GLY A 91 11.24 4.22 -18.78
C GLY A 91 12.21 3.06 -19.00
N LEU A 92 11.73 1.80 -19.11
CA LEU A 92 12.55 0.69 -19.57
C LEU A 92 12.68 0.72 -21.09
N ALA A 93 13.90 0.53 -21.59
CA ALA A 93 14.15 0.38 -23.01
C ALA A 93 13.64 -0.98 -23.51
N ASP A 94 13.29 -1.06 -24.80
CA ASP A 94 13.04 -2.33 -25.49
C ASP A 94 14.35 -2.97 -25.95
N ASP A 95 15.33 -2.15 -26.28
CA ASP A 95 16.66 -2.56 -26.72
C ASP A 95 17.73 -1.86 -25.87
N TYR A 96 18.58 -2.66 -25.26
CA TYR A 96 19.71 -2.21 -24.44
C TYR A 96 21.05 -2.35 -25.16
N THR A 97 21.09 -2.83 -26.41
CA THR A 97 22.34 -3.04 -27.14
C THR A 97 23.12 -1.72 -27.32
N PRO A 98 24.45 -1.73 -27.15
CA PRO A 98 25.33 -2.88 -26.95
C PRO A 98 25.48 -3.36 -25.48
N CYS A 99 24.64 -2.87 -24.55
CA CYS A 99 24.68 -3.29 -23.15
C CYS A 99 24.02 -4.64 -22.97
N THR A 100 24.41 -5.36 -21.91
CA THR A 100 23.87 -6.68 -21.57
C THR A 100 22.70 -6.61 -20.58
N PHE A 101 22.09 -5.43 -20.41
CA PHE A 101 20.93 -5.26 -19.53
C PHE A 101 19.71 -5.96 -20.11
N SER A 102 18.98 -6.68 -19.27
CA SER A 102 17.72 -7.34 -19.64
C SER A 102 16.70 -7.19 -18.51
N PRO A 103 16.22 -5.96 -18.24
CA PRO A 103 15.27 -5.74 -17.16
C PRO A 103 13.93 -6.39 -17.46
N ARG A 104 13.43 -7.11 -16.46
CA ARG A 104 12.06 -7.62 -16.45
C ARG A 104 11.23 -6.65 -15.64
N ALA A 105 10.26 -6.01 -16.28
CA ALA A 105 9.36 -5.06 -15.61
C ALA A 105 8.65 -5.70 -14.41
N PHE A 106 8.36 -7.00 -14.50
CA PHE A 106 7.75 -7.81 -13.44
C PHE A 106 8.51 -9.12 -13.28
N GLY A 107 8.68 -9.52 -12.03
CA GLY A 107 9.10 -10.84 -11.61
C GLY A 107 8.43 -11.19 -10.29
N ALA A 108 8.23 -12.47 -10.06
CA ALA A 108 7.90 -13.01 -8.76
C ALA A 108 8.63 -14.34 -8.60
N THR A 109 8.76 -14.79 -7.36
CA THR A 109 9.27 -16.12 -7.04
C THR A 109 8.33 -16.79 -6.05
N ASP A 110 7.89 -18.00 -6.43
CA ASP A 110 6.92 -18.79 -5.68
C ASP A 110 7.57 -19.45 -4.45
N ASN A 111 6.97 -19.26 -3.27
CA ASN A 111 7.36 -19.91 -2.02
C ASN A 111 8.83 -19.74 -1.59
N THR A 112 9.57 -18.75 -2.13
CA THR A 112 10.98 -18.52 -1.78
C THR A 112 11.17 -17.53 -0.63
N GLY A 113 10.13 -16.77 -0.30
CA GLY A 113 10.12 -15.79 0.78
C GLY A 113 9.97 -16.41 2.16
N SER A 114 9.96 -15.57 3.19
CA SER A 114 9.75 -16.01 4.57
C SER A 114 8.45 -16.79 4.70
N ASN A 115 8.48 -17.93 5.39
CA ASN A 115 7.29 -18.77 5.65
C ASN A 115 6.62 -19.34 4.40
N GLY A 116 7.36 -19.41 3.28
CA GLY A 116 6.80 -19.80 1.98
C GLY A 116 5.87 -18.73 1.41
N SER A 117 6.10 -17.47 1.76
CA SER A 117 5.50 -16.34 1.05
C SER A 117 6.18 -16.20 -0.32
N ASP A 118 5.50 -15.55 -1.24
CA ASP A 118 6.10 -15.11 -2.49
C ASP A 118 6.93 -13.86 -2.27
N THR A 119 7.82 -13.57 -3.23
CA THR A 119 8.40 -12.23 -3.38
C THR A 119 8.03 -11.68 -4.75
N MET A 120 7.95 -10.35 -4.85
CA MET A 120 7.64 -9.65 -6.09
C MET A 120 8.71 -8.61 -6.38
N THR A 121 9.29 -8.68 -7.58
CA THR A 121 10.27 -7.71 -8.07
C THR A 121 9.67 -6.91 -9.23
N LEU A 122 9.79 -5.60 -9.17
CA LEU A 122 9.33 -4.65 -10.19
C LEU A 122 10.52 -3.84 -10.68
N MET A 123 10.58 -3.53 -11.97
CA MET A 123 11.65 -2.70 -12.54
C MET A 123 11.10 -1.51 -13.34
N GLY A 124 11.76 -0.36 -13.21
CA GLY A 124 11.39 0.87 -13.92
C GLY A 124 12.16 2.08 -13.41
N THR A 125 12.26 3.14 -14.20
CA THR A 125 12.95 4.38 -13.80
C THR A 125 12.16 5.16 -12.76
N ALA A 126 10.82 5.15 -12.86
CA ALA A 126 9.93 5.88 -11.95
C ALA A 126 9.64 5.18 -10.61
N LEU A 127 10.26 4.02 -10.36
CA LEU A 127 10.07 3.26 -9.12
C LEU A 127 10.95 3.73 -7.96
N GLY A 128 12.03 4.48 -8.25
CA GLY A 128 12.90 5.08 -7.25
C GLY A 128 12.16 6.19 -6.50
N ARG A 129 11.77 5.94 -5.25
CA ARG A 129 11.00 6.92 -4.47
C ARG A 129 11.88 7.80 -3.60
N LEU A 130 13.07 7.32 -3.25
CA LEU A 130 14.01 8.07 -2.43
C LEU A 130 14.78 9.11 -3.24
N SER A 131 14.82 8.98 -4.57
CA SER A 131 15.47 9.93 -5.45
C SER A 131 14.47 10.82 -6.17
N ARG A 132 14.72 12.14 -6.15
CA ARG A 132 14.00 13.09 -7.01
C ARG A 132 14.23 12.79 -8.49
N GLY A 133 15.45 12.37 -8.86
CA GLY A 133 15.83 12.13 -10.26
C GLY A 133 14.86 11.16 -10.95
N ALA A 134 14.52 10.06 -10.29
CA ALA A 134 13.59 9.03 -10.77
C ALA A 134 12.20 9.55 -11.17
N GLN A 135 11.77 10.70 -10.66
CA GLN A 135 10.45 11.29 -10.94
C GLN A 135 10.49 12.28 -12.11
N GLY A 136 11.68 12.72 -12.50
CA GLY A 136 11.87 13.67 -13.59
C GLY A 136 11.90 12.97 -14.94
N TRP A 137 11.26 13.57 -15.94
CA TRP A 137 11.41 13.19 -17.33
C TRP A 137 11.29 14.42 -18.23
N THR A 138 11.95 14.40 -19.38
CA THR A 138 11.88 15.49 -20.37
C THR A 138 12.26 14.95 -21.76
N TYR A 139 12.28 15.83 -22.76
CA TYR A 139 12.74 15.52 -24.11
C TYR A 139 13.46 16.70 -24.75
N ILE A 140 14.27 16.41 -25.77
CA ILE A 140 15.00 17.42 -26.53
C ILE A 140 14.04 18.15 -27.48
N THR A 141 13.92 19.47 -27.33
CA THR A 141 13.05 20.32 -28.17
C THR A 141 13.78 20.89 -29.38
N SER A 142 15.09 21.13 -29.26
CA SER A 142 15.94 21.49 -30.39
C SER A 142 17.31 20.82 -30.26
N SER A 143 17.78 20.26 -31.37
CA SER A 143 19.08 19.61 -31.49
C SER A 143 20.00 20.41 -32.42
N GLY A 144 21.32 20.25 -32.28
CA GLY A 144 22.33 21.00 -33.05
C GLY A 144 22.89 22.25 -32.35
N VAL A 145 22.52 22.47 -31.09
CA VAL A 145 23.07 23.51 -30.18
C VAL A 145 23.75 22.81 -29.01
N SER A 146 24.84 23.39 -28.48
CA SER A 146 25.59 22.84 -27.35
C SER A 146 25.53 23.80 -26.15
N PRO A 147 24.85 23.44 -25.03
CA PRO A 147 24.08 22.21 -24.81
C PRO A 147 22.72 22.21 -25.57
N PRO A 148 22.09 21.03 -25.78
CA PRO A 148 20.76 20.93 -26.36
C PRO A 148 19.71 21.69 -25.53
N THR A 149 18.60 22.08 -26.16
CA THR A 149 17.46 22.65 -25.41
C THR A 149 16.46 21.56 -25.04
N PHE A 150 16.03 21.57 -23.78
CA PHE A 150 15.11 20.58 -23.23
C PHE A 150 13.75 21.19 -22.92
N LYS A 151 12.72 20.35 -22.88
CA LYS A 151 11.39 20.77 -22.42
C LYS A 151 11.42 21.03 -20.92
N THR A 152 10.86 22.16 -20.49
CA THR A 152 10.55 22.44 -19.08
C THR A 152 9.04 22.36 -18.85
N TRP A 153 8.66 21.91 -17.66
CA TRP A 153 7.26 21.68 -17.25
C TRP A 153 6.66 22.85 -16.49
N ASN A 154 7.43 23.94 -16.28
CA ASN A 154 7.07 25.05 -15.39
C ASN A 154 6.83 24.61 -13.93
N ASP A 155 7.31 23.42 -13.54
CA ASP A 155 7.37 22.92 -12.17
C ASP A 155 8.75 22.32 -11.91
N ALA A 156 9.51 22.96 -11.01
CA ALA A 156 10.87 22.54 -10.67
C ALA A 156 10.96 21.17 -9.98
N ARG A 157 9.82 20.56 -9.61
CA ARG A 157 9.75 19.19 -9.09
C ARG A 157 9.71 18.13 -10.19
N GLU A 158 9.17 18.49 -11.35
CA GLU A 158 9.05 17.60 -12.52
C GLU A 158 10.23 17.77 -13.49
N ASP A 159 10.89 18.92 -13.42
CA ASP A 159 12.07 19.21 -14.23
C ASP A 159 13.31 18.45 -13.76
N VAL A 160 13.97 17.80 -14.72
CA VAL A 160 15.34 17.29 -14.56
C VAL A 160 16.29 18.47 -14.34
N LYS A 161 17.14 18.40 -13.32
CA LYS A 161 18.04 19.51 -12.93
C LYS A 161 19.47 19.29 -13.41
N ASN A 162 20.22 20.39 -13.53
CA ASN A 162 21.65 20.36 -13.82
C ASN A 162 22.38 19.47 -12.81
N GLY A 163 23.16 18.50 -13.31
CA GLY A 163 23.88 17.51 -12.53
C GLY A 163 23.10 16.23 -12.21
N ASP A 164 21.81 16.14 -12.53
CA ASP A 164 21.06 14.88 -12.36
C ASP A 164 21.60 13.81 -13.32
N TRP A 165 21.67 12.58 -12.83
CA TRP A 165 21.99 11.45 -13.68
C TRP A 165 20.74 11.03 -14.45
N VAL A 166 20.89 10.99 -15.77
CA VAL A 166 19.83 10.70 -16.72
C VAL A 166 20.23 9.58 -17.67
N ILE A 167 19.20 8.92 -18.19
CA ILE A 167 19.32 8.04 -19.35
C ILE A 167 18.62 8.67 -20.54
N TYR A 168 19.12 8.37 -21.73
CA TYR A 168 18.55 8.83 -22.99
C TYR A 168 17.96 7.64 -23.73
N MET A 169 16.80 7.84 -24.32
CA MET A 169 16.08 6.81 -25.06
C MET A 169 15.58 7.35 -26.38
N GLU A 170 15.78 6.56 -27.44
CA GLU A 170 15.23 6.85 -28.74
C GLU A 170 13.70 6.65 -28.72
N PRO A 171 12.88 7.67 -29.01
CA PRO A 171 11.42 7.57 -28.88
C PRO A 171 10.79 6.50 -29.78
N SER A 172 11.35 6.28 -30.98
CA SER A 172 10.74 5.41 -31.99
C SER A 172 10.98 3.92 -31.70
N THR A 173 12.22 3.57 -31.40
CA THR A 173 12.65 2.17 -31.16
C THR A 173 12.67 1.82 -29.67
N LYS A 174 12.53 2.80 -28.78
CA LYS A 174 12.76 2.67 -27.34
C LYS A 174 14.11 2.04 -27.02
N SER A 175 15.14 2.32 -27.84
CA SER A 175 16.50 1.85 -27.58
C SER A 175 17.23 2.80 -26.64
N LEU A 176 18.01 2.24 -25.72
CA LEU A 176 18.89 3.02 -24.84
C LEU A 176 20.01 3.66 -25.68
N LEU A 177 20.18 4.97 -25.57
CA LEU A 177 21.25 5.67 -26.27
C LEU A 177 22.54 5.66 -25.45
N THR A 178 23.66 5.39 -26.11
CA THR A 178 24.98 5.29 -25.49
C THR A 178 26.05 6.11 -26.23
N SER A 179 27.08 6.54 -25.50
CA SER A 179 28.29 7.18 -26.00
C SER A 179 29.45 6.19 -25.90
N GLY A 180 29.73 5.48 -26.99
CA GLY A 180 30.89 4.58 -27.08
C GLY A 180 30.72 3.21 -26.42
N GLY A 181 29.49 2.73 -26.23
CA GLY A 181 29.19 1.36 -25.77
C GLY A 181 28.73 1.26 -24.33
N CYS A 182 29.15 0.22 -23.59
CA CYS A 182 28.65 -0.08 -22.23
C CYS A 182 29.72 -0.46 -21.21
N ALA A 183 31.00 -0.30 -21.55
CA ALA A 183 32.12 -0.68 -20.69
C ALA A 183 32.39 0.31 -19.53
N SER A 184 31.74 1.49 -19.52
CA SER A 184 31.87 2.48 -18.44
C SER A 184 30.51 3.11 -18.12
N SER A 185 30.32 3.58 -16.88
CA SER A 185 29.09 4.29 -16.49
C SER A 185 28.86 5.54 -17.35
N ALA A 186 29.92 6.19 -17.82
CA ALA A 186 29.85 7.34 -18.73
C ALA A 186 29.31 7.02 -20.14
N ALA A 187 29.07 5.74 -20.45
CA ALA A 187 28.64 5.34 -21.78
C ALA A 187 27.12 5.33 -21.93
N TRP A 188 26.34 5.04 -20.89
CA TRP A 188 24.87 5.05 -20.95
C TRP A 188 24.21 5.93 -19.87
N LEU A 189 24.97 6.32 -18.85
CA LEU A 189 24.55 7.20 -17.78
C LEU A 189 25.22 8.57 -17.96
N PHE A 190 24.40 9.60 -18.09
CA PHE A 190 24.86 10.95 -18.40
C PHE A 190 24.49 11.91 -17.27
N THR A 191 25.30 12.93 -17.03
CA THR A 191 24.95 14.03 -16.15
C THR A 191 24.27 15.12 -16.97
N TYR A 192 23.00 15.43 -16.69
CA TYR A 192 22.27 16.48 -17.39
C TYR A 192 22.99 17.84 -17.23
N PRO A 193 23.16 18.65 -18.29
CA PRO A 193 22.59 18.52 -19.65
C PRO A 193 23.46 17.79 -20.69
N ALA A 194 24.49 17.04 -20.29
CA ALA A 194 25.30 16.28 -21.23
C ALA A 194 24.47 15.20 -21.95
N SER A 195 24.73 14.99 -23.25
CA SER A 195 23.98 14.07 -24.12
C SER A 195 24.90 13.30 -25.08
N PRO A 196 24.56 12.05 -25.47
CA PRO A 196 25.40 11.21 -26.35
C PRO A 196 25.56 11.74 -27.79
N SER A 197 24.49 12.28 -28.39
CA SER A 197 24.49 12.94 -29.70
C SER A 197 23.15 13.67 -29.89
N THR A 198 23.15 14.74 -30.68
CA THR A 198 22.05 15.73 -30.77
C THR A 198 20.95 15.31 -31.74
N GLU A 199 20.01 14.49 -31.30
CA GLU A 199 18.77 14.22 -32.05
C GLU A 199 17.55 14.88 -31.40
N ARG A 200 16.63 15.39 -32.22
CA ARG A 200 15.38 16.03 -31.72
C ARG A 200 14.42 14.93 -31.28
N GLY A 201 13.76 15.13 -30.14
CA GLY A 201 12.71 14.22 -29.66
C GLY A 201 13.20 13.06 -28.79
N THR A 202 14.51 12.95 -28.52
CA THR A 202 15.05 11.97 -27.57
C THR A 202 14.40 12.12 -26.20
N LEU A 203 13.90 11.01 -25.64
CA LEU A 203 13.34 10.95 -24.29
C LEU A 203 14.45 10.90 -23.25
N ILE A 204 14.25 11.60 -22.16
CA ILE A 204 15.19 11.72 -21.07
C ILE A 204 14.48 11.34 -19.80
N TYR A 205 15.00 10.33 -19.10
CA TYR A 205 14.51 9.94 -17.79
C TYR A 205 15.59 10.25 -16.77
N GLY A 206 15.21 10.99 -15.73
CA GLY A 206 16.06 11.09 -14.55
C GLY A 206 16.09 9.75 -13.83
N LEU A 207 17.25 9.44 -13.26
CA LEU A 207 17.49 8.20 -12.55
C LEU A 207 17.83 8.50 -11.10
N HIS A 208 18.98 9.11 -10.83
CA HIS A 208 19.42 9.42 -9.48
C HIS A 208 20.25 10.72 -9.44
N THR A 209 20.57 11.19 -8.24
CA THR A 209 21.51 12.30 -8.00
C THR A 209 22.96 11.82 -7.83
N GLU A 210 23.21 10.52 -7.99
CA GLU A 210 24.49 9.83 -7.78
C GLU A 210 24.62 8.70 -8.81
N ASN A 211 25.81 8.12 -8.95
CA ASN A 211 26.10 7.08 -9.94
C ASN A 211 25.18 5.84 -9.79
N ALA A 212 24.93 5.09 -10.85
CA ALA A 212 24.07 3.90 -10.87
C ALA A 212 24.72 2.77 -11.68
N ASN A 213 24.51 1.50 -11.28
CA ASN A 213 24.95 0.35 -12.08
C ASN A 213 23.91 -0.11 -13.11
N PHE A 214 22.64 0.23 -12.90
CA PHE A 214 21.55 -0.11 -13.80
C PHE A 214 20.82 1.14 -14.29
N PRO A 215 20.32 1.17 -15.54
CA PRO A 215 19.54 2.29 -16.09
C PRO A 215 18.08 2.33 -15.58
N TYR A 216 17.79 1.70 -14.43
CA TYR A 216 16.46 1.60 -13.84
C TYR A 216 16.58 1.25 -12.35
N TYR A 217 15.49 1.40 -11.62
CA TYR A 217 15.38 0.84 -10.27
C TYR A 217 14.77 -0.54 -10.32
N ALA A 218 15.26 -1.43 -9.46
CA ALA A 218 14.57 -2.63 -9.05
C ALA A 218 13.94 -2.39 -7.66
N VAL A 219 12.67 -2.76 -7.51
CA VAL A 219 11.94 -2.72 -6.25
C VAL A 219 11.51 -4.13 -5.90
N GLU A 220 11.75 -4.55 -4.67
CA GLU A 220 11.33 -5.86 -4.16
C GLU A 220 10.34 -5.69 -3.01
N TYR A 221 9.25 -6.46 -3.06
CA TYR A 221 8.32 -6.67 -1.95
C TYR A 221 8.48 -8.09 -1.42
N SER A 222 8.71 -8.22 -0.12
CA SER A 222 8.90 -9.51 0.55
C SER A 222 8.52 -9.43 2.03
N LEU A 223 8.14 -10.56 2.65
CA LEU A 223 7.96 -10.61 4.09
C LEU A 223 9.30 -10.76 4.82
N GLY A 224 9.52 -9.91 5.82
CA GLY A 224 10.78 -9.86 6.54
C GLY A 224 10.74 -8.95 7.76
N GLY A 225 11.93 -8.50 8.15
CA GLY A 225 12.12 -7.64 9.30
C GLY A 225 11.98 -8.33 10.65
N THR A 226 12.14 -7.53 11.71
CA THR A 226 11.88 -7.96 13.09
C THR A 226 10.39 -7.77 13.38
N PRO A 227 9.65 -8.82 13.77
CA PRO A 227 8.26 -8.68 14.17
C PRO A 227 8.08 -7.64 15.26
N VAL A 228 7.03 -6.84 15.14
CA VAL A 228 6.64 -5.85 16.15
C VAL A 228 5.85 -6.56 17.25
N ASP A 229 6.05 -6.19 18.52
CA ASP A 229 5.39 -6.81 19.68
C ASP A 229 3.85 -6.80 19.63
N ILE A 230 3.26 -5.92 18.81
CA ILE A 230 1.81 -5.84 18.61
C ILE A 230 1.27 -6.95 17.70
N CYS A 231 2.13 -7.60 16.92
CA CYS A 231 1.76 -8.65 16.00
C CYS A 231 1.54 -9.98 16.73
N ALA A 232 0.65 -10.80 16.20
CA ALA A 232 0.35 -12.10 16.74
C ALA A 232 1.60 -13.01 16.69
N PRO A 233 1.92 -13.72 17.77
CA PRO A 233 3.05 -14.64 17.78
C PRO A 233 2.79 -15.87 16.89
N PRO A 234 3.83 -16.66 16.54
CA PRO A 234 5.22 -16.47 16.93
C PRO A 234 5.91 -15.32 16.18
N ALA A 235 7.00 -14.82 16.76
CA ALA A 235 7.90 -13.84 16.15
C ALA A 235 8.86 -14.49 15.13
N SER A 236 8.95 -15.83 15.07
CA SER A 236 9.88 -16.54 14.19
C SER A 236 9.37 -17.92 13.81
N GLY A 237 10.02 -18.52 12.80
CA GLY A 237 9.64 -19.81 12.23
C GLY A 237 8.47 -19.72 11.24
N ALA A 238 8.07 -20.87 10.68
CA ALA A 238 7.12 -20.98 9.56
C ALA A 238 5.72 -20.35 9.80
N ASN A 239 5.40 -20.06 11.07
CA ASN A 239 4.15 -19.42 11.47
C ASN A 239 4.28 -17.94 11.84
N ALA A 240 5.45 -17.35 11.62
CA ALA A 240 5.70 -15.98 12.03
C ALA A 240 4.81 -14.97 11.32
N VAL A 241 4.46 -13.91 12.04
CA VAL A 241 3.79 -12.74 11.50
C VAL A 241 4.84 -11.65 11.38
N LEU A 242 5.09 -11.21 10.16
CA LEU A 242 6.23 -10.36 9.79
C LEU A 242 5.74 -9.03 9.22
N SER A 243 6.67 -8.14 8.92
CA SER A 243 6.36 -6.94 8.17
C SER A 243 6.50 -7.21 6.67
N LEU A 244 5.58 -6.66 5.87
CA LEU A 244 5.82 -6.47 4.44
C LEU A 244 6.89 -5.41 4.29
N GLU A 245 8.02 -5.77 3.70
CA GLU A 245 9.11 -4.86 3.42
C GLU A 245 9.12 -4.49 1.94
N ARG A 246 9.45 -3.23 1.67
CA ARG A 246 9.78 -2.73 0.34
C ARG A 246 11.26 -2.35 0.32
N ALA A 247 12.00 -2.84 -0.66
CA ALA A 247 13.37 -2.42 -0.94
C ALA A 247 13.47 -1.81 -2.32
N GLU A 248 14.37 -0.85 -2.52
CA GLU A 248 14.70 -0.30 -3.84
C GLU A 248 16.22 -0.25 -4.04
N SER A 249 16.66 -0.54 -5.26
CA SER A 249 18.08 -0.46 -5.62
C SER A 249 18.24 -0.12 -7.10
N LYS A 250 19.26 0.71 -7.38
CA LYS A 250 19.77 1.02 -8.73
C LYS A 250 21.11 0.34 -9.03
N ASP A 251 21.63 -0.42 -8.06
CA ASP A 251 23.01 -0.93 -8.06
C ASP A 251 23.11 -2.46 -7.97
N THR A 252 22.08 -3.12 -7.42
CA THR A 252 22.05 -4.58 -7.20
C THR A 252 20.62 -5.12 -7.40
N ILE A 253 20.51 -6.30 -8.01
CA ILE A 253 19.25 -7.01 -8.24
C ILE A 253 19.43 -8.47 -7.79
N PRO A 254 18.61 -8.98 -6.85
CA PRO A 254 17.57 -8.26 -6.11
C PRO A 254 18.16 -7.15 -5.20
N PRO A 255 17.36 -6.16 -4.77
CA PRO A 255 17.79 -5.13 -3.83
C PRO A 255 18.39 -5.74 -2.55
N PRO A 256 19.48 -5.16 -2.00
CA PRO A 256 20.14 -5.73 -0.83
C PRO A 256 19.30 -5.52 0.43
N SER A 257 19.42 -6.43 1.39
CA SER A 257 18.62 -6.43 2.63
C SER A 257 18.70 -5.12 3.43
N GLY A 258 19.83 -4.41 3.41
CA GLY A 258 19.99 -3.11 4.09
C GLY A 258 19.10 -1.98 3.55
N THR A 259 18.52 -2.15 2.36
CA THR A 259 17.60 -1.18 1.74
C THR A 259 16.13 -1.47 2.04
N ARG A 260 15.83 -2.61 2.67
CA ARG A 260 14.46 -3.00 3.05
C ARG A 260 13.91 -2.03 4.10
N ARG A 261 12.68 -1.60 3.90
CA ARG A 261 11.93 -0.76 4.84
C ARG A 261 10.54 -1.37 5.03
N PRO A 262 10.06 -1.51 6.28
CA PRO A 262 8.71 -2.00 6.53
C PRO A 262 7.71 -1.00 5.95
N VAL A 263 6.72 -1.52 5.22
CA VAL A 263 5.59 -0.74 4.69
C VAL A 263 4.27 -1.14 5.34
N LEU A 264 4.12 -2.38 5.78
CA LEU A 264 2.95 -2.88 6.53
C LEU A 264 3.42 -3.85 7.61
N ASP A 265 2.95 -3.67 8.83
CA ASP A 265 3.23 -4.63 9.91
C ASP A 265 2.16 -5.70 9.99
N CYS A 266 2.50 -6.78 10.68
CA CYS A 266 1.60 -7.87 11.05
C CYS A 266 0.95 -8.61 9.85
N VAL A 267 1.77 -8.95 8.86
CA VAL A 267 1.41 -9.76 7.70
C VAL A 267 1.83 -11.21 7.93
N ARG A 268 0.87 -12.13 7.82
CA ARG A 268 1.08 -13.57 8.02
C ARG A 268 1.58 -14.27 6.76
N ASP A 269 1.10 -13.85 5.59
CA ASP A 269 1.44 -14.46 4.31
C ASP A 269 1.22 -13.46 3.15
N LEU A 270 2.00 -13.63 2.09
CA LEU A 270 1.98 -12.85 0.85
C LEU A 270 2.04 -13.81 -0.32
N GLN A 271 1.11 -13.70 -1.26
CA GLN A 271 1.04 -14.52 -2.47
C GLN A 271 0.80 -13.62 -3.68
N VAL A 272 1.41 -13.93 -4.81
CA VAL A 272 1.33 -13.14 -6.04
C VAL A 272 0.91 -14.01 -7.21
N ALA A 273 0.08 -13.48 -8.09
CA ALA A 273 -0.34 -14.18 -9.29
C ALA A 273 -0.39 -13.25 -10.50
N PHE A 274 -0.01 -13.78 -11.66
CA PHE A 274 0.01 -13.05 -12.91
C PHE A 274 -1.04 -13.59 -13.88
N GLY A 275 -1.90 -12.71 -14.39
CA GLY A 275 -2.83 -13.03 -15.46
C GLY A 275 -2.09 -13.01 -16.79
N VAL A 276 -1.98 -14.19 -17.40
CA VAL A 276 -1.20 -14.42 -18.63
C VAL A 276 -2.14 -14.67 -19.81
N ASP A 277 -1.88 -13.94 -20.89
CA ASP A 277 -2.42 -14.11 -22.23
C ASP A 277 -1.42 -14.98 -23.02
N ALA A 278 -1.62 -16.29 -22.99
CA ALA A 278 -0.67 -17.25 -23.53
C ALA A 278 -0.75 -17.33 -25.07
N ASN A 279 -1.94 -17.06 -25.62
CA ASN A 279 -2.22 -17.12 -27.05
C ASN A 279 -2.11 -15.75 -27.77
N GLU A 280 -1.88 -14.66 -27.03
CA GLU A 280 -1.77 -13.27 -27.50
C GLU A 280 -3.07 -12.71 -28.13
N ASP A 281 -4.24 -13.19 -27.70
CA ASP A 281 -5.55 -12.71 -28.16
C ASP A 281 -6.08 -11.48 -27.41
N GLY A 282 -5.34 -11.03 -26.38
CA GLY A 282 -5.68 -9.88 -25.56
C GLY A 282 -6.46 -10.21 -24.28
N THR A 283 -6.79 -11.48 -24.05
CA THR A 283 -7.51 -11.95 -22.85
C THR A 283 -6.61 -12.78 -21.94
N ILE A 284 -7.00 -12.95 -20.68
CA ILE A 284 -6.25 -13.79 -19.73
C ILE A 284 -6.71 -15.23 -19.93
N ASP A 285 -5.80 -16.09 -20.39
CA ASP A 285 -6.03 -17.53 -20.56
C ASP A 285 -5.93 -18.27 -19.23
N CYS A 286 -4.93 -17.91 -18.41
CA CYS A 286 -4.64 -18.59 -17.16
C CYS A 286 -3.92 -17.68 -16.14
N TRP A 287 -3.83 -18.16 -14.91
CA TRP A 287 -3.14 -17.49 -13.82
C TRP A 287 -1.84 -18.19 -13.46
N ASP A 288 -0.73 -17.45 -13.55
CA ASP A 288 0.59 -17.92 -13.16
C ASP A 288 0.83 -17.60 -11.68
N ASN A 289 0.78 -18.64 -10.84
CA ASN A 289 0.96 -18.54 -9.40
C ASN A 289 2.46 -18.37 -9.06
N GLY A 290 2.82 -17.30 -8.36
CA GLY A 290 4.20 -17.00 -7.98
C GLY A 290 5.14 -16.66 -9.15
N GLY A 291 4.62 -16.42 -10.35
CA GLY A 291 5.40 -15.92 -11.50
C GLY A 291 6.30 -16.94 -12.19
N VAL A 292 6.03 -18.24 -12.00
CA VAL A 292 6.85 -19.35 -12.52
C VAL A 292 6.85 -19.38 -14.05
N LEU A 293 5.67 -19.24 -14.68
CA LEU A 293 5.55 -19.21 -16.13
C LEU A 293 6.12 -17.92 -16.72
N ALA A 294 5.80 -16.78 -16.10
CA ALA A 294 6.29 -15.47 -16.51
C ALA A 294 7.82 -15.41 -16.49
N ALA A 295 8.48 -16.13 -15.57
CA ALA A 295 9.94 -16.26 -15.50
C ALA A 295 10.58 -16.91 -16.75
N THR A 296 9.81 -17.69 -17.51
CA THR A 296 10.29 -18.33 -18.75
C THR A 296 10.23 -17.42 -19.98
N TYR A 297 9.50 -16.31 -19.89
CA TYR A 297 9.32 -15.37 -20.99
C TYR A 297 10.49 -14.40 -21.11
N ASP A 298 10.89 -14.13 -22.36
CA ASP A 298 11.73 -12.96 -22.64
C ASP A 298 10.96 -11.66 -22.38
N ASN A 299 11.66 -10.52 -22.33
CA ASN A 299 11.03 -9.24 -21.99
C ASN A 299 9.92 -8.82 -22.97
N LYS A 300 10.05 -9.22 -24.24
CA LYS A 300 9.09 -8.86 -25.29
C LYS A 300 7.81 -9.66 -25.16
N ALA A 301 7.92 -10.97 -24.95
CA ALA A 301 6.80 -11.85 -24.66
C ALA A 301 6.14 -11.46 -23.33
N LEU A 302 6.92 -11.19 -22.29
CA LEU A 302 6.37 -10.76 -21.00
C LEU A 302 5.53 -9.48 -21.13
N LYS A 303 6.03 -8.47 -21.85
CA LYS A 303 5.28 -7.23 -22.14
C LYS A 303 3.96 -7.48 -22.83
N LYS A 304 3.91 -8.40 -23.79
CA LYS A 304 2.68 -8.73 -24.52
C LYS A 304 1.70 -9.58 -23.72
N ARG A 305 2.22 -10.55 -22.97
CA ARG A 305 1.44 -11.63 -22.36
C ARG A 305 0.97 -11.33 -20.95
N LEU A 306 1.70 -10.51 -20.19
CA LEU A 306 1.29 -10.12 -18.83
C LEU A 306 0.21 -9.03 -18.89
N LYS A 307 -1.03 -9.36 -18.51
CA LYS A 307 -2.16 -8.40 -18.54
C LYS A 307 -2.55 -7.86 -17.19
N GLN A 308 -2.37 -8.65 -16.13
CA GLN A 308 -2.78 -8.29 -14.78
C GLN A 308 -1.83 -8.89 -13.74
N ALA A 309 -1.58 -8.16 -12.67
CA ALA A 309 -0.95 -8.68 -11.47
C ALA A 309 -1.95 -8.65 -10.32
N ARG A 310 -2.02 -9.74 -9.56
CA ARG A 310 -2.79 -9.83 -8.32
C ARG A 310 -1.86 -10.10 -7.16
N VAL A 311 -2.10 -9.41 -6.05
CA VAL A 311 -1.35 -9.56 -4.81
C VAL A 311 -2.33 -9.87 -3.69
N TYR A 312 -2.07 -10.93 -2.96
CA TYR A 312 -2.88 -11.40 -1.84
C TYR A 312 -2.07 -11.35 -0.56
N MET A 313 -2.64 -10.79 0.50
CA MET A 313 -1.98 -10.70 1.81
C MET A 313 -2.94 -11.09 2.91
N LEU A 314 -2.48 -11.87 3.88
CA LEU A 314 -3.21 -12.14 5.11
C LEU A 314 -2.69 -11.22 6.22
N VAL A 315 -3.50 -10.25 6.63
CA VAL A 315 -3.08 -9.16 7.52
C VAL A 315 -3.88 -9.20 8.82
N GLN A 316 -3.20 -8.94 9.94
CA GLN A 316 -3.84 -8.74 11.24
C GLN A 316 -4.53 -7.38 11.32
N LEU A 317 -5.73 -7.34 11.90
CA LEU A 317 -6.45 -6.10 12.20
C LEU A 317 -6.55 -5.87 13.71
N GLY A 318 -6.12 -4.70 14.16
CA GLY A 318 -6.15 -4.32 15.56
C GLY A 318 -5.27 -5.20 16.46
N ARG A 319 -5.73 -5.43 17.69
CA ARG A 319 -4.97 -6.14 18.75
C ARG A 319 -5.64 -7.44 19.17
N ARG A 320 -4.87 -8.21 19.95
CA ARG A 320 -5.34 -9.42 20.65
C ARG A 320 -6.64 -9.17 21.41
N ASP A 321 -7.58 -10.09 21.25
CA ASP A 321 -8.76 -10.21 22.10
C ASP A 321 -8.49 -11.25 23.19
N PRO A 322 -8.21 -10.85 24.45
CA PRO A 322 -7.76 -11.79 25.48
C PRO A 322 -8.85 -12.76 25.92
N ASP A 323 -10.11 -12.34 25.86
CA ASP A 323 -11.25 -13.04 26.44
C ASP A 323 -12.02 -13.86 25.40
N LYS A 324 -11.64 -13.78 24.11
CA LYS A 324 -12.39 -14.40 23.02
C LYS A 324 -11.48 -14.93 21.92
N GLU A 325 -11.72 -16.18 21.54
CA GLU A 325 -11.26 -16.70 20.25
C GLU A 325 -12.16 -16.13 19.15
N VAL A 326 -11.56 -15.41 18.20
CA VAL A 326 -12.29 -14.82 17.08
C VAL A 326 -12.66 -15.92 16.06
N TYR A 327 -11.80 -16.93 15.92
CA TYR A 327 -11.94 -18.01 14.94
C TYR A 327 -11.89 -19.40 15.59
N PRO A 328 -12.66 -20.38 15.07
CA PRO A 328 -12.66 -21.74 15.58
C PRO A 328 -11.30 -22.43 15.33
N SER A 329 -11.02 -23.49 16.10
CA SER A 329 -9.80 -24.27 15.92
C SER A 329 -9.79 -24.95 14.54
N GLY A 330 -8.61 -24.98 13.91
CA GLY A 330 -8.44 -25.51 12.56
C GLY A 330 -8.97 -24.61 11.43
N GLN A 331 -9.42 -23.38 11.72
CA GLN A 331 -9.82 -22.43 10.69
C GLN A 331 -8.66 -22.16 9.73
N THR A 332 -8.93 -22.31 8.43
CA THR A 332 -8.01 -21.96 7.35
C THR A 332 -8.46 -20.68 6.64
N PHE A 333 -7.48 -19.93 6.14
CA PHE A 333 -7.66 -18.78 5.27
C PHE A 333 -7.00 -19.09 3.94
N ILE A 334 -7.67 -18.75 2.85
CA ILE A 334 -7.09 -18.84 1.52
C ILE A 334 -6.45 -17.49 1.21
N VAL A 335 -5.14 -17.47 1.06
CA VAL A 335 -4.37 -16.31 0.62
C VAL A 335 -4.16 -16.48 -0.87
N GLY A 336 -5.14 -16.03 -1.64
CA GLY A 336 -5.28 -16.37 -3.04
C GLY A 336 -6.73 -16.28 -3.50
N ASP A 337 -7.04 -16.93 -4.61
CA ASP A 337 -8.38 -16.96 -5.20
C ASP A 337 -8.63 -18.32 -5.86
N THR A 338 -9.51 -19.12 -5.23
CA THR A 338 -9.87 -20.46 -5.73
C THR A 338 -10.81 -20.45 -6.92
N THR A 339 -11.36 -19.29 -7.28
CA THR A 339 -12.17 -19.14 -8.48
C THR A 339 -11.31 -19.00 -9.74
N LEU A 340 -10.00 -18.75 -9.58
CA LEU A 340 -9.05 -18.64 -10.68
C LEU A 340 -8.38 -19.98 -10.95
N THR A 341 -8.21 -20.28 -12.24
CA THR A 341 -7.51 -21.49 -12.69
C THR A 341 -6.05 -21.18 -12.96
N GLU A 342 -5.17 -21.90 -12.27
CA GLU A 342 -3.73 -21.81 -12.49
C GLU A 342 -3.35 -22.40 -13.87
N CYS A 343 -2.31 -21.86 -14.51
CA CYS A 343 -1.81 -22.33 -15.81
C CYS A 343 -1.44 -23.83 -15.83
N ASN A 344 -1.01 -24.40 -14.69
CA ASN A 344 -0.66 -25.82 -14.57
C ASN A 344 -1.80 -26.69 -13.99
N GLY A 345 -3.00 -26.12 -13.83
CA GLY A 345 -4.11 -26.76 -13.15
C GLY A 345 -4.00 -26.63 -11.63
N GLY A 346 -5.08 -26.22 -10.99
CA GLY A 346 -5.10 -25.90 -9.57
C GLY A 346 -5.74 -24.55 -9.30
N THR A 347 -5.53 -24.05 -8.08
CA THR A 347 -6.05 -22.77 -7.58
C THR A 347 -4.92 -21.81 -7.28
N VAL A 348 -5.16 -20.51 -7.43
CA VAL A 348 -4.17 -19.48 -7.14
C VAL A 348 -4.00 -19.28 -5.63
N GLY A 349 -2.74 -19.22 -5.19
CA GLY A 349 -2.34 -18.99 -3.80
C GLY A 349 -2.34 -20.23 -2.92
N ARG A 350 -2.48 -20.06 -1.61
CA ARG A 350 -2.36 -21.17 -0.64
C ARG A 350 -3.26 -21.04 0.57
N SER A 351 -3.48 -22.17 1.24
CA SER A 351 -4.20 -22.22 2.52
C SER A 351 -3.26 -21.99 3.71
N ILE A 352 -3.67 -21.13 4.63
CA ILE A 352 -2.97 -20.81 5.86
C ILE A 352 -3.84 -21.18 7.06
N THR A 353 -3.31 -22.06 7.91
CA THR A 353 -3.94 -22.40 9.20
C THR A 353 -3.36 -21.51 10.29
N LEU A 354 -4.22 -20.86 11.07
CA LEU A 354 -3.80 -20.04 12.20
C LEU A 354 -3.40 -20.91 13.39
N THR A 355 -2.38 -20.47 14.14
CA THR A 355 -2.05 -21.07 15.45
C THR A 355 -3.12 -20.71 16.49
N ASP A 356 -3.17 -21.45 17.60
CA ASP A 356 -4.13 -21.19 18.69
C ASP A 356 -4.10 -19.75 19.20
N GLU A 357 -2.91 -19.16 19.26
CA GLU A 357 -2.74 -17.80 19.72
C GLU A 357 -3.13 -16.77 18.64
N GLN A 358 -2.84 -17.04 17.36
CA GLN A 358 -3.26 -16.20 16.24
C GLN A 358 -4.79 -16.10 16.11
N ARG A 359 -5.54 -17.13 16.52
CA ARG A 359 -7.02 -17.14 16.49
C ARG A 359 -7.66 -16.10 17.43
N ARG A 360 -6.89 -15.51 18.33
CA ARG A 360 -7.32 -14.41 19.23
C ARG A 360 -7.16 -13.02 18.60
N TYR A 361 -6.69 -12.96 17.36
CA TYR A 361 -6.57 -11.72 16.59
C TYR A 361 -7.58 -11.74 15.44
N ARG A 362 -7.94 -10.56 14.94
CA ARG A 362 -8.77 -10.45 13.73
C ARG A 362 -7.86 -10.50 12.51
N TRP A 363 -8.28 -11.21 11.48
CA TRP A 363 -7.52 -11.39 10.24
C TRP A 363 -8.36 -10.99 9.04
N ARG A 364 -7.71 -10.40 8.04
CA ARG A 364 -8.33 -10.04 6.77
C ARG A 364 -7.42 -10.43 5.62
N VAL A 365 -8.01 -11.11 4.62
CA VAL A 365 -7.35 -11.30 3.33
C VAL A 365 -7.58 -10.04 2.51
N VAL A 366 -6.48 -9.44 2.07
CA VAL A 366 -6.46 -8.28 1.19
C VAL A 366 -6.12 -8.78 -0.20
N SER A 367 -6.96 -8.48 -1.18
CA SER A 367 -6.70 -8.75 -2.59
C SER A 367 -6.54 -7.43 -3.34
N LEU A 368 -5.46 -7.35 -4.10
CA LEU A 368 -5.16 -6.26 -5.01
C LEU A 368 -5.19 -6.81 -6.43
N SER A 369 -5.84 -6.09 -7.35
CA SER A 369 -5.94 -6.49 -8.76
C SER A 369 -5.61 -5.31 -9.66
N ILE A 370 -4.42 -5.34 -10.27
CA ILE A 370 -3.87 -4.19 -10.99
C ILE A 370 -3.45 -4.59 -12.39
N ALA A 371 -3.88 -3.81 -13.39
CA ALA A 371 -3.36 -3.90 -14.75
C ALA A 371 -2.11 -3.01 -14.89
N PRO A 372 -0.94 -3.56 -15.27
CA PRO A 372 0.26 -2.77 -15.55
C PRO A 372 0.00 -1.76 -16.68
N ARG A 373 0.39 -0.49 -16.49
CA ARG A 373 0.11 0.55 -17.50
C ARG A 373 1.17 0.64 -18.59
N ASN A 374 2.40 0.22 -18.29
CA ASN A 374 3.54 0.37 -19.19
C ASN A 374 3.95 -0.94 -19.89
N LEU A 375 3.08 -1.95 -19.88
CA LEU A 375 3.27 -3.22 -20.60
C LEU A 375 2.31 -3.34 -21.80
N ARG A 376 2.23 -2.30 -22.62
CA ARG A 376 1.39 -2.30 -23.83
C ARG A 376 2.20 -2.15 -25.09
#